data_AF-K9QR64-F1
#
_entry.id   AF-K9QR64-F1
#
_cell.length_a   1.000
_cell.length_b   1.000
_cell.length_c   1.000
_cell.angle_alpha   90.00
_cell.angle_beta   90.00
_cell.angle_gamma   90.00
#
_symmetry.space_group_name_H-M   'P 1'
#
loop_
_entity.id
_entity.type
_entity.pdbx_description
1 polymer ?
#
loop_
_entity_poly.entity_id
_entity_poly.type
_entity_poly.pdbx_seq_one_letter_code
_entity_poly.pdbx_strand_id
1 'polypeptide(L)'
;MSSKSQQLSQPKLLIGEGSEEVLFFKALLNYLKITDVQVENYGGKQGLGNYLQQLYLRPGYREIVSLGITRDADDSAKSAFDSVCSYLKNAGLSVPIKPNEITGNNPQISVLILPDYQDNGMLEDVCLEAVKTDPAMQCVDDYFQCVNTVAKRQPKTKDMAKARIRAWLSSQIEPDKRLGEAAQAGYLPWNSPAFDSIKQFLQSL
;
A
#
# COMPACT_ATOMS: atom_id res chain seq x y z
N MET A 1 3.52 15.11 -22.87
CA MET A 1 4.04 16.06 -21.86
C MET A 1 5.16 15.35 -21.12
N SER A 2 6.40 15.83 -21.27
CA SER A 2 7.58 15.23 -20.62
C SER A 2 7.40 15.31 -19.10
N SER A 3 7.27 14.17 -18.41
CA SER A 3 7.18 14.18 -16.95
C SER A 3 8.51 14.70 -16.43
N LYS A 4 8.51 15.90 -15.85
CA LYS A 4 9.64 16.38 -15.06
C LYS A 4 9.98 15.28 -14.06
N SER A 5 11.17 14.70 -14.21
CA SER A 5 11.73 13.75 -13.26
C SER A 5 11.69 14.43 -11.88
N GLN A 6 10.80 13.97 -11.01
CA GLN A 6 10.68 14.51 -9.66
C GLN A 6 11.99 14.19 -8.92
N GLN A 7 12.56 15.18 -8.25
CA GLN A 7 13.79 15.00 -7.48
C GLN A 7 13.54 14.03 -6.30
N LEU A 8 14.49 13.14 -6.06
CA LEU A 8 14.56 12.34 -4.84
C LEU A 8 15.27 13.18 -3.77
N SER A 9 14.57 13.43 -2.66
CA SER A 9 14.97 14.42 -1.65
C SER A 9 15.20 13.82 -0.26
N GLN A 10 14.79 12.57 -0.06
CA GLN A 10 14.98 11.82 1.18
C GLN A 10 15.91 10.63 0.95
N PRO A 11 16.67 10.18 1.96
CA PRO A 11 17.57 9.04 1.82
C PRO A 11 16.83 7.71 1.63
N LYS A 12 15.56 7.61 2.07
CA LYS A 12 14.74 6.41 1.89
C LYS A 12 13.59 6.70 0.94
N LEU A 13 13.28 5.74 0.09
CA LEU A 13 12.18 5.80 -0.87
C LEU A 13 11.23 4.64 -0.64
N LEU A 14 9.95 4.93 -0.48
CA LEU A 14 8.86 3.96 -0.45
C LEU A 14 8.00 4.15 -1.70
N ILE A 15 7.77 3.08 -2.46
CA ILE A 15 6.93 3.13 -3.65
C ILE A 15 5.75 2.17 -3.54
N GLY A 16 4.54 2.68 -3.80
CA GLY A 16 3.30 1.90 -3.84
C GLY A 16 2.58 1.97 -5.18
N GLU A 17 1.50 1.22 -5.32
CA GLU A 17 0.74 1.08 -6.56
C GLU A 17 0.00 2.36 -6.94
N GLY A 18 -0.70 2.96 -5.98
CA GLY A 18 -1.69 4.00 -6.24
C GLY A 18 -1.53 5.25 -5.39
N SER A 19 -2.26 6.31 -5.77
CA SER A 19 -2.26 7.57 -5.02
C SER A 19 -2.84 7.44 -3.61
N GLU A 20 -3.87 6.60 -3.43
CA GLU A 20 -4.48 6.35 -2.11
C GLU A 20 -3.49 5.70 -1.14
N GLU A 21 -2.71 4.75 -1.64
CA GLU A 21 -1.67 4.07 -0.89
C GLU A 21 -0.54 5.02 -0.48
N VAL A 22 -0.16 5.96 -1.36
CA VAL A 22 0.80 7.02 -1.02
C VAL A 22 0.30 7.88 0.14
N LEU A 23 -0.97 8.29 0.12
CA LEU A 23 -1.56 9.09 1.21
C LEU A 23 -1.65 8.28 2.51
N PHE A 24 -2.03 7.00 2.42
CA PHE A 24 -2.03 6.08 3.55
C PHE A 24 -0.65 5.95 4.20
N PHE A 25 0.39 5.65 3.42
CA PHE A 25 1.73 5.48 3.96
C PHE A 25 2.30 6.78 4.52
N LYS A 26 2.02 7.93 3.89
CA LYS A 26 2.40 9.24 4.45
C LYS A 26 1.75 9.47 5.82
N ALA A 27 0.47 9.12 5.97
CA ALA A 27 -0.22 9.24 7.26
C ALA A 27 0.39 8.30 8.32
N LEU A 28 0.68 7.05 7.96
CA LEU A 28 1.27 6.07 8.87
C LEU A 28 2.71 6.43 9.27
N LEU A 29 3.54 6.87 8.33
CA LEU A 29 4.89 7.37 8.62
C LEU A 29 4.86 8.56 9.58
N ASN A 30 3.92 9.49 9.38
CA ASN A 30 3.71 10.61 10.29
C ASN A 30 3.30 10.15 11.70
N TYR A 31 2.38 9.18 11.81
CA TYR A 31 2.02 8.57 13.09
C TYR A 31 3.23 7.93 13.79
N LEU A 32 4.08 7.24 13.03
CA LEU A 32 5.31 6.60 13.52
C LEU A 32 6.47 7.59 13.76
N LYS A 33 6.30 8.87 13.39
CA LYS A 33 7.34 9.92 13.43
C LYS A 33 8.59 9.58 12.60
N ILE A 34 8.40 8.87 11.48
CA ILE A 34 9.44 8.57 10.50
C ILE A 34 9.40 9.67 9.44
N THR A 35 10.47 10.46 9.34
CA THR A 35 10.51 11.69 8.51
C THR A 35 11.51 11.62 7.36
N ASP A 36 12.31 10.57 7.27
CA ASP A 36 13.40 10.38 6.32
C ASP A 36 13.01 9.49 5.11
N VAL A 37 11.70 9.30 4.89
CA VAL A 37 11.13 8.49 3.81
C VAL A 37 10.31 9.35 2.85
N GLN A 38 10.68 9.33 1.58
CA GLN A 38 9.88 9.86 0.47
C GLN A 38 8.93 8.78 -0.03
N VAL A 39 7.64 9.11 -0.18
CA VAL A 39 6.62 8.15 -0.65
C VAL A 39 6.09 8.56 -2.02
N GLU A 40 6.14 7.65 -2.98
CA GLU A 40 5.66 7.85 -4.35
C GLU A 40 4.79 6.68 -4.83
N ASN A 41 4.04 6.90 -5.91
CA ASN A 41 3.38 5.79 -6.61
C ASN A 41 4.09 5.48 -7.92
N TYR A 42 4.02 4.23 -8.34
CA TYR A 42 4.52 3.79 -9.64
C TYR A 42 3.43 3.68 -10.72
N GLY A 43 2.22 4.21 -10.49
CA GLY A 43 1.18 4.34 -11.52
C GLY A 43 0.44 3.05 -11.87
N GLY A 44 0.16 2.19 -10.89
CA GLY A 44 -0.56 0.93 -11.08
C GLY A 44 0.36 -0.25 -11.43
N LYS A 45 -0.20 -1.46 -11.43
CA LYS A 45 0.51 -2.74 -11.70
C LYS A 45 1.56 -2.70 -12.81
N GLN A 46 1.20 -2.10 -13.94
CA GLN A 46 2.05 -2.11 -15.13
C GLN A 46 3.16 -1.05 -15.09
N GLY A 47 3.08 -0.08 -14.18
CA GLY A 47 4.03 1.02 -14.11
C GLY A 47 5.28 0.71 -13.29
N LEU A 48 5.27 -0.31 -12.42
CA LEU A 48 6.42 -0.66 -11.56
C LEU A 48 7.70 -0.93 -12.38
N GLY A 49 7.61 -1.73 -13.44
CA GLY A 49 8.76 -2.05 -14.29
C GLY A 49 9.39 -0.79 -14.90
N ASN A 50 8.57 0.08 -15.48
CA ASN A 50 9.04 1.34 -16.05
C ASN A 50 9.60 2.29 -14.98
N TYR A 51 8.96 2.36 -13.80
CA TYR A 51 9.44 3.16 -12.69
C TYR A 51 10.85 2.75 -12.27
N LEU A 52 11.09 1.46 -12.03
CA LEU A 52 12.40 0.94 -11.61
C LEU A 52 13.47 1.13 -12.69
N GLN A 53 13.13 0.92 -13.97
CA GLN A 53 14.05 1.15 -15.09
C GLN A 53 14.46 2.61 -15.25
N GLN A 54 13.63 3.56 -14.80
CA GLN A 54 13.94 4.99 -14.87
C GLN A 54 14.51 5.55 -13.57
N LEU A 55 14.44 4.80 -12.47
CA LEU A 55 14.79 5.27 -11.13
C LEU A 55 16.23 5.79 -11.05
N TYR A 56 17.18 5.08 -11.67
CA TYR A 56 18.60 5.46 -11.64
C TYR A 56 18.92 6.77 -12.37
N LEU A 57 18.02 7.23 -13.26
CA LEU A 57 18.16 8.49 -14.01
C LEU A 57 17.69 9.71 -13.21
N ARG A 58 17.05 9.50 -12.05
CA ARG A 58 16.45 10.58 -11.27
C ARG A 58 17.50 11.34 -10.47
N PRO A 59 17.46 12.68 -10.45
CA PRO A 59 18.26 13.48 -9.53
C PRO A 59 17.99 13.04 -8.09
N GLY A 60 19.05 12.79 -7.31
CA GLY A 60 18.92 12.30 -5.94
C GLY A 60 18.98 10.77 -5.79
N TYR A 61 19.09 10.01 -6.88
CA TYR A 61 19.13 8.53 -6.80
C TYR A 61 20.36 8.00 -6.07
N ARG A 62 21.51 8.66 -6.22
CA ARG A 62 22.78 8.19 -5.61
C ARG A 62 22.78 8.34 -4.09
N GLU A 63 21.87 9.16 -3.58
CA GLU A 63 21.66 9.47 -2.17
C GLU A 63 20.63 8.52 -1.53
N ILE A 64 19.93 7.71 -2.32
CA ILE A 64 19.01 6.69 -1.80
C ILE A 64 19.82 5.56 -1.17
N VAL A 65 19.60 5.35 0.13
CA VAL A 65 20.17 4.25 0.90
C VAL A 65 19.22 3.06 1.01
N SER A 66 17.90 3.30 0.90
CA SER A 66 16.86 2.28 1.09
C SER A 66 15.69 2.48 0.14
N LEU A 67 15.22 1.39 -0.48
CA LEU A 67 14.07 1.32 -1.36
C LEU A 67 13.08 0.25 -0.83
N GLY A 68 11.97 0.72 -0.26
CA GLY A 68 10.80 -0.08 0.04
C GLY A 68 9.85 -0.14 -1.13
N ILE A 69 9.34 -1.32 -1.46
CA ILE A 69 8.32 -1.54 -2.49
C ILE A 69 7.11 -2.19 -1.85
N THR A 70 5.93 -1.62 -2.04
CA THR A 70 4.67 -2.18 -1.55
C THR A 70 3.80 -2.63 -2.72
N ARG A 71 3.06 -3.71 -2.52
CA ARG A 71 2.24 -4.31 -3.57
C ARG A 71 1.10 -5.14 -3.01
N ASP A 72 -0.12 -4.91 -3.50
CA ASP A 72 -1.26 -5.81 -3.23
C ASP A 72 -0.99 -7.23 -3.77
N ALA A 73 -1.34 -8.25 -2.97
CA ALA A 73 -1.32 -9.65 -3.40
C ALA A 73 -2.42 -9.98 -4.41
N ASP A 74 -3.55 -9.26 -4.34
CA ASP A 74 -4.80 -9.56 -5.04
C ASP A 74 -5.20 -11.03 -4.86
N ASP A 75 -5.01 -11.84 -5.90
CA ASP A 75 -5.40 -13.25 -5.96
C ASP A 75 -4.23 -14.21 -5.66
N SER A 76 -2.98 -13.72 -5.55
CA SER A 76 -1.81 -14.54 -5.26
C SER A 76 -0.63 -13.72 -4.73
N ALA A 77 -0.39 -13.80 -3.42
CA ALA A 77 0.77 -13.17 -2.77
C ALA A 77 2.10 -13.62 -3.40
N LYS A 78 2.21 -14.92 -3.71
CA LYS A 78 3.39 -15.47 -4.38
C LYS A 78 3.61 -14.86 -5.77
N SER A 79 2.56 -14.79 -6.59
CA SER A 79 2.68 -14.25 -7.95
C SER A 79 2.99 -12.75 -7.92
N ALA A 80 2.43 -12.01 -6.96
CA ALA A 80 2.75 -10.60 -6.75
C ALA A 80 4.22 -10.41 -6.39
N PHE A 81 4.76 -11.19 -5.44
CA PHE A 81 6.18 -11.17 -5.08
C PHE A 81 7.09 -11.53 -6.26
N ASP A 82 6.82 -12.65 -6.94
CA ASP A 82 7.59 -13.11 -8.09
C ASP A 82 7.61 -12.05 -9.22
N SER A 83 6.51 -11.32 -9.38
CA SER A 83 6.42 -10.20 -10.33
C SER A 83 7.32 -9.02 -9.92
N VAL A 84 7.32 -8.62 -8.66
CA VAL A 84 8.20 -7.54 -8.16
C VAL A 84 9.66 -7.93 -8.33
N CYS A 85 10.02 -9.17 -7.96
CA CYS A 85 11.38 -9.71 -8.14
C CYS A 85 11.82 -9.72 -9.60
N SER A 86 10.92 -10.03 -10.53
CA SER A 86 11.19 -9.97 -11.97
C SER A 86 11.48 -8.54 -12.44
N TYR A 87 10.73 -7.55 -11.96
CA TYR A 87 10.98 -6.14 -12.29
C TYR A 87 12.29 -5.62 -11.69
N LEU A 88 12.60 -5.98 -10.44
CA LEU A 88 13.89 -5.66 -9.80
C LEU A 88 15.06 -6.21 -10.61
N LYS A 89 15.00 -7.50 -10.99
CA LYS A 89 16.02 -8.15 -11.81
C LYS A 89 16.22 -7.44 -13.15
N ASN A 90 15.14 -7.08 -13.82
CA ASN A 90 15.18 -6.39 -15.12
C ASN A 90 15.72 -4.96 -15.02
N ALA A 91 15.62 -4.33 -13.85
CA ALA A 91 16.20 -3.02 -13.56
C ALA A 91 17.67 -3.10 -13.07
N GLY A 92 18.25 -4.30 -12.94
CA GLY A 92 19.61 -4.48 -12.42
C GLY A 92 19.74 -4.22 -10.92
N LEU A 93 18.64 -4.29 -10.18
CA LEU A 93 18.59 -4.07 -8.74
C LEU A 93 18.72 -5.39 -7.97
N SER A 94 19.11 -5.31 -6.69
CA SER A 94 19.14 -6.47 -5.80
C SER A 94 17.74 -7.08 -5.63
N VAL A 95 17.66 -8.40 -5.61
CA VAL A 95 16.39 -9.15 -5.58
C VAL A 95 16.30 -9.91 -4.25
N PRO A 96 15.28 -9.64 -3.41
CA PRO A 96 15.10 -10.39 -2.17
C PRO A 96 14.64 -11.82 -2.47
N ILE A 97 14.99 -12.77 -1.60
CA ILE A 97 14.60 -14.18 -1.75
C ILE A 97 13.23 -14.40 -1.10
N LYS A 98 12.89 -13.60 -0.08
CA LYS A 98 11.60 -13.63 0.63
C LYS A 98 11.01 -12.23 0.81
N PRO A 99 9.68 -12.09 0.92
CA PRO A 99 9.04 -10.84 1.34
C PRO A 99 9.61 -10.33 2.68
N ASN A 100 9.64 -9.01 2.86
CA ASN A 100 10.19 -8.30 4.02
C ASN A 100 11.68 -8.57 4.33
N GLU A 101 12.38 -9.33 3.49
CA GLU A 101 13.83 -9.44 3.54
C GLU A 101 14.47 -8.14 3.06
N ILE A 102 15.59 -7.74 3.68
CA ILE A 102 16.44 -6.65 3.20
C ILE A 102 17.59 -7.26 2.41
N THR A 103 17.76 -6.83 1.17
CA THR A 103 18.86 -7.26 0.28
C THR A 103 19.57 -6.07 -0.34
N GLY A 104 20.79 -6.28 -0.84
CA GLY A 104 21.58 -5.22 -1.45
C GLY A 104 22.18 -4.25 -0.43
N ASN A 105 22.92 -3.26 -0.93
CA ASN A 105 23.62 -2.28 -0.11
C ASN A 105 23.40 -0.83 -0.59
N ASN A 106 23.29 -0.60 -1.91
CA ASN A 106 23.15 0.72 -2.52
C ASN A 106 22.17 0.69 -3.71
N PRO A 107 20.86 0.85 -3.49
CA PRO A 107 20.20 0.90 -2.19
C PRO A 107 19.99 -0.50 -1.57
N GLN A 108 19.72 -0.55 -0.27
CA GLN A 108 19.03 -1.68 0.35
C GLN A 108 17.60 -1.77 -0.20
N ILE A 109 17.10 -2.98 -0.43
CA ILE A 109 15.80 -3.21 -1.05
C ILE A 109 14.99 -4.16 -0.18
N SER A 110 13.74 -3.77 0.09
CA SER A 110 12.76 -4.65 0.73
C SER A 110 11.39 -4.55 0.07
N VAL A 111 10.66 -5.65 0.06
CA VAL A 111 9.37 -5.79 -0.62
C VAL A 111 8.31 -6.24 0.37
N LEU A 112 7.29 -5.42 0.56
CA LEU A 112 6.08 -5.76 1.30
C LEU A 112 4.97 -6.15 0.33
N ILE A 113 4.50 -7.38 0.44
CA ILE A 113 3.27 -7.80 -0.22
C ILE A 113 2.12 -7.67 0.79
N LEU A 114 1.10 -6.90 0.44
CA LEU A 114 -0.08 -6.70 1.29
C LEU A 114 -1.06 -7.87 1.10
N PRO A 115 -1.83 -8.25 2.14
CA PRO A 115 -1.87 -7.62 3.46
C PRO A 115 -0.67 -7.95 4.36
N ASP A 116 -0.12 -9.17 4.23
CA ASP A 116 0.85 -9.72 5.18
C ASP A 116 1.80 -10.75 4.55
N TYR A 117 2.02 -10.66 3.23
CA TYR A 117 2.81 -11.55 2.37
C TYR A 117 2.42 -13.03 2.32
N GLN A 118 1.53 -13.50 3.19
CA GLN A 118 1.06 -14.88 3.23
C GLN A 118 -0.30 -15.01 2.56
N ASP A 119 -1.20 -14.10 2.91
CA ASP A 119 -2.56 -14.11 2.45
C ASP A 119 -2.74 -13.30 1.16
N ASN A 120 -3.81 -13.65 0.46
CA ASN A 120 -4.30 -12.88 -0.67
C ASN A 120 -5.07 -11.66 -0.16
N GLY A 121 -5.01 -10.56 -0.91
CA GLY A 121 -5.72 -9.34 -0.55
C GLY A 121 -4.99 -8.07 -0.94
N MET A 122 -5.43 -6.98 -0.33
CA MET A 122 -5.00 -5.61 -0.63
C MET A 122 -4.94 -4.78 0.65
N LEU A 123 -4.47 -3.54 0.52
CA LEU A 123 -4.48 -2.57 1.62
C LEU A 123 -5.85 -2.44 2.30
N GLU A 124 -6.93 -2.50 1.54
CA GLU A 124 -8.29 -2.42 2.07
C GLU A 124 -8.63 -3.57 3.04
N ASP A 125 -8.07 -4.77 2.85
CA ASP A 125 -8.27 -5.90 3.78
C ASP A 125 -7.61 -5.62 5.13
N VAL A 126 -6.39 -5.05 5.13
CA VAL A 126 -5.70 -4.62 6.36
C VAL A 126 -6.53 -3.58 7.10
N CYS A 127 -7.09 -2.62 6.38
CA CYS A 127 -7.91 -1.57 6.97
C CYS A 127 -9.23 -2.11 7.53
N LEU A 128 -9.87 -3.06 6.84
CA LEU A 128 -11.08 -3.74 7.33
C LEU A 128 -10.81 -4.55 8.59
N GLU A 129 -9.71 -5.29 8.63
CA GLU A 129 -9.27 -6.02 9.82
C GLU A 129 -9.03 -5.05 10.99
N ALA A 130 -8.46 -3.87 10.71
CA ALA A 130 -8.22 -2.85 11.72
C ALA A 130 -9.50 -2.30 12.35
N VAL A 131 -10.58 -2.19 11.58
CA VAL A 131 -11.88 -1.63 12.02
C VAL A 131 -12.94 -2.70 12.27
N LYS A 132 -12.59 -3.99 12.26
CA LYS A 132 -13.56 -5.10 12.35
C LYS A 132 -14.44 -5.07 13.61
N THR A 133 -13.99 -4.40 14.66
CA THR A 133 -14.70 -4.26 15.95
C THR A 133 -15.46 -2.94 16.08
N ASP A 134 -15.38 -2.07 15.06
CA ASP A 134 -16.17 -0.84 15.00
C ASP A 134 -17.67 -1.18 14.93
N PRO A 135 -18.52 -0.60 15.79
CA PRO A 135 -19.97 -0.86 15.79
C PRO A 135 -20.65 -0.64 14.43
N ALA A 136 -20.14 0.26 13.59
CA ALA A 136 -20.68 0.53 12.26
C ALA A 136 -20.50 -0.65 11.30
N MET A 137 -19.60 -1.60 11.57
CA MET A 137 -19.38 -2.76 10.70
C MET A 137 -20.62 -3.65 10.57
N GLN A 138 -21.45 -3.75 11.62
CA GLN A 138 -22.75 -4.43 11.51
C GLN A 138 -23.65 -3.74 10.49
N CYS A 139 -23.69 -2.40 10.47
CA CYS A 139 -24.46 -1.64 9.50
C CYS A 139 -23.92 -1.82 8.06
N VAL A 140 -22.60 -1.97 7.90
CA VAL A 140 -21.98 -2.28 6.60
C VAL A 140 -22.42 -3.66 6.11
N ASP A 141 -22.43 -4.67 6.97
CA ASP A 141 -22.90 -6.02 6.65
C ASP A 141 -24.37 -6.01 6.22
N ASP A 142 -25.23 -5.39 7.02
CA ASP A 142 -26.65 -5.25 6.76
C ASP A 142 -26.92 -4.50 5.45
N TYR A 143 -26.14 -3.45 5.15
CA TYR A 143 -26.22 -2.70 3.89
C TYR A 143 -25.96 -3.61 2.68
N PHE A 144 -24.86 -4.35 2.68
CA PHE A 144 -24.56 -5.24 1.54
C PHE A 144 -25.55 -6.39 1.43
N GLN A 145 -26.05 -6.93 2.54
CA GLN A 145 -27.13 -7.91 2.54
C GLN A 145 -28.41 -7.34 1.92
N CYS A 146 -28.79 -6.12 2.29
CA CYS A 146 -29.97 -5.43 1.78
C CYS A 146 -29.84 -5.15 0.27
N VAL A 147 -28.73 -4.56 -0.17
CA VAL A 147 -28.50 -4.23 -1.59
C VAL A 147 -28.50 -5.49 -2.45
N ASN A 148 -27.89 -6.59 -1.99
CA ASN A 148 -27.93 -7.87 -2.69
C ASN A 148 -29.36 -8.43 -2.76
N THR A 149 -30.11 -8.36 -1.66
CA THR A 149 -31.47 -8.94 -1.59
C THR A 149 -32.47 -8.16 -2.43
N VAL A 150 -32.51 -6.84 -2.28
CA VAL A 150 -33.52 -5.95 -2.86
C VAL A 150 -33.15 -5.52 -4.27
N ALA A 151 -31.91 -5.05 -4.45
CA ALA A 151 -31.47 -4.49 -5.73
C ALA A 151 -30.74 -5.50 -6.63
N LYS A 152 -30.49 -6.72 -6.16
CA LYS A 152 -29.75 -7.77 -6.90
C LYS A 152 -28.38 -7.30 -7.40
N ARG A 153 -27.71 -6.46 -6.60
CA ARG A 153 -26.37 -5.93 -6.91
C ARG A 153 -25.39 -6.39 -5.85
N GLN A 154 -24.23 -6.86 -6.29
CA GLN A 154 -23.11 -7.20 -5.44
C GLN A 154 -21.80 -6.84 -6.16
N PRO A 155 -20.82 -6.21 -5.47
CA PRO A 155 -19.47 -6.10 -6.01
C PRO A 155 -18.91 -7.49 -6.36
N LYS A 156 -17.97 -7.54 -7.31
CA LYS A 156 -17.22 -8.77 -7.56
C LYS A 156 -16.44 -9.13 -6.29
N THR A 157 -16.18 -10.42 -6.06
CA THR A 157 -15.45 -10.90 -4.87
C THR A 157 -14.16 -10.12 -4.63
N LYS A 158 -13.35 -9.92 -5.67
CA LYS A 158 -12.11 -9.14 -5.61
C LYS A 158 -12.26 -7.65 -5.26
N ASP A 159 -13.47 -7.10 -5.44
CA ASP A 159 -13.78 -5.70 -5.18
C ASP A 159 -14.56 -5.52 -3.86
N MET A 160 -14.84 -6.62 -3.13
CA MET A 160 -15.63 -6.58 -1.89
C MET A 160 -14.92 -5.82 -0.78
N ALA A 161 -13.61 -6.00 -0.59
CA ALA A 161 -12.84 -5.27 0.41
C ALA A 161 -12.93 -3.75 0.18
N LYS A 162 -12.71 -3.33 -1.07
CA LYS A 162 -12.88 -1.95 -1.54
C LYS A 162 -14.28 -1.39 -1.30
N ALA A 163 -15.31 -2.20 -1.56
CA ALA A 163 -16.68 -1.75 -1.35
C ALA A 163 -17.02 -1.62 0.13
N ARG A 164 -16.60 -2.57 0.97
CA ARG A 164 -16.84 -2.59 2.42
C ARG A 164 -16.14 -1.44 3.13
N ILE A 165 -14.86 -1.21 2.84
CA ILE A 165 -14.14 -0.11 3.48
C ILE A 165 -14.74 1.24 3.08
N ARG A 166 -15.20 1.39 1.83
CA ARG A 166 -15.92 2.60 1.39
C ARG A 166 -17.25 2.79 2.11
N ALA A 167 -18.01 1.72 2.34
CA ALA A 167 -19.24 1.82 3.11
C ALA A 167 -18.98 2.25 4.57
N TRP A 168 -17.94 1.69 5.21
CA TRP A 168 -17.49 2.12 6.54
C TRP A 168 -16.99 3.58 6.55
N LEU A 169 -16.28 4.02 5.51
CA LEU A 169 -15.84 5.40 5.36
C LEU A 169 -17.04 6.36 5.20
N SER A 170 -18.06 5.95 4.44
CA SER A 170 -19.29 6.73 4.27
C SER A 170 -20.16 6.80 5.53
N SER A 171 -19.90 5.98 6.56
CA SER A 171 -20.58 6.10 7.87
C SER A 171 -19.85 7.04 8.83
N GLN A 172 -18.70 7.60 8.47
CA GLN A 172 -17.96 8.54 9.30
C GLN A 172 -18.60 9.93 9.30
N ILE A 173 -18.23 10.77 10.28
CA ILE A 173 -18.78 12.13 10.44
C ILE A 173 -18.60 12.97 9.16
N GLU A 174 -17.40 12.91 8.55
CA GLU A 174 -17.16 13.45 7.21
C GLU A 174 -17.06 12.27 6.22
N PRO A 175 -18.13 11.97 5.45
CA PRO A 175 -18.30 10.71 4.72
C PRO A 175 -17.71 10.72 3.29
N ASP A 176 -17.06 11.81 2.88
CA ASP A 176 -16.58 12.06 1.52
C ASP A 176 -15.13 11.63 1.28
N LYS A 177 -14.44 11.17 2.32
CA LYS A 177 -13.02 10.81 2.27
C LYS A 177 -12.79 9.44 1.67
N ARG A 178 -11.82 9.35 0.76
CA ARG A 178 -11.25 8.09 0.29
C ARG A 178 -10.25 7.55 1.32
N LEU A 179 -9.81 6.30 1.15
CA LEU A 179 -9.00 5.60 2.16
C LEU A 179 -7.74 6.37 2.54
N GLY A 180 -7.01 6.90 1.56
CA GLY A 180 -5.78 7.66 1.81
C GLY A 180 -6.05 8.97 2.56
N GLU A 181 -7.12 9.67 2.20
CA GLU A 181 -7.55 10.92 2.85
C GLU A 181 -8.04 10.67 4.28
N ALA A 182 -8.77 9.57 4.49
CA ALA A 182 -9.24 9.13 5.80
C ALA A 182 -8.09 8.75 6.73
N ALA A 183 -7.03 8.11 6.18
CA ALA A 183 -5.81 7.85 6.91
C ALA A 183 -5.16 9.16 7.40
N GLN A 184 -5.09 10.18 6.55
CA GLN A 184 -4.56 11.50 6.92
C GLN A 184 -5.44 12.24 7.93
N ALA A 185 -6.76 12.07 7.84
CA ALA A 185 -7.73 12.63 8.77
C ALA A 185 -7.78 11.90 10.13
N GLY A 186 -7.00 10.83 10.31
CA GLY A 186 -6.91 10.10 11.58
C GLY A 186 -8.06 9.13 11.84
N TYR A 187 -8.78 8.69 10.79
CA TYR A 187 -9.89 7.75 10.95
C TYR A 187 -9.43 6.32 11.25
N LEU A 188 -8.24 5.95 10.78
CA LEU A 188 -7.73 4.59 10.95
C LEU A 188 -7.15 4.39 12.35
N PRO A 189 -7.50 3.28 13.04
CA PRO A 189 -7.00 2.99 14.37
C PRO A 189 -5.56 2.46 14.30
N TRP A 190 -4.57 3.36 14.23
CA TRP A 190 -3.17 2.99 14.06
C TRP A 190 -2.59 2.11 15.18
N ASN A 191 -3.25 2.04 16.34
CA ASN A 191 -2.92 1.12 17.42
C ASN A 191 -3.42 -0.32 17.19
N SER A 192 -4.25 -0.56 16.17
CA SER A 192 -4.72 -1.89 15.82
C SER A 192 -3.55 -2.80 15.42
N PRO A 193 -3.53 -4.07 15.90
CA PRO A 193 -2.52 -5.06 15.51
C PRO A 193 -2.52 -5.38 14.01
N ALA A 194 -3.63 -5.11 13.31
CA ALA A 194 -3.72 -5.30 11.85
C ALA A 194 -2.61 -4.57 11.08
N PHE A 195 -2.13 -3.44 11.62
CA PHE A 195 -1.06 -2.65 11.00
C PHE A 195 0.35 -3.08 11.41
N ASP A 196 0.54 -4.07 12.28
CA ASP A 196 1.85 -4.34 12.88
C ASP A 196 2.89 -4.81 11.86
N SER A 197 2.49 -5.67 10.90
CA SER A 197 3.37 -6.08 9.80
C SER A 197 3.84 -4.89 8.96
N ILE A 198 2.92 -3.96 8.65
CA ILE A 198 3.24 -2.73 7.92
C ILE A 198 4.17 -1.83 8.73
N LYS A 199 3.90 -1.62 10.02
CA LYS A 199 4.75 -0.78 10.88
C LYS A 199 6.16 -1.35 10.98
N GLN A 200 6.29 -2.66 11.18
CA GLN A 200 7.58 -3.35 11.23
C GLN A 200 8.35 -3.17 9.91
N PHE A 201 7.68 -3.34 8.77
CA PHE A 201 8.27 -3.09 7.47
C PHE A 201 8.79 -1.64 7.36
N LEU A 202 7.97 -0.64 7.65
CA LEU A 202 8.36 0.77 7.55
C LEU A 202 9.52 1.14 8.49
N GLN A 203 9.56 0.57 9.69
CA GLN A 203 10.64 0.78 10.66
C GLN A 203 11.96 0.11 10.23
N SER A 204 11.90 -0.90 9.38
CA SER A 204 13.07 -1.61 8.86
C SER A 204 13.70 -0.96 7.63
N LEU A 205 13.01 -0.01 6.98
CA LEU A 205 13.52 0.76 5.85
C LEU A 205 14.62 1.74 6.28
#